data_AF-A0A1D9P1L7-F1
#
_entry.id   AF-A0A1D9P1L7-F1
#
_cell.length_a   1.000
_cell.length_b   1.000
_cell.length_c   1.000
_cell.angle_alpha   90.00
_cell.angle_beta   90.00
_cell.angle_gamma   90.00
#
_symmetry.space_group_name_H-M   'P 1'
#
loop_
_entity.id
_entity.type
_entity.pdbx_description
1 polymer ?
#
loop_
_entity_poly.entity_id
_entity_poly.type
_entity_poly.pdbx_seq_one_letter_code
_entity_poly.pdbx_strand_id
1 'polypeptide(L)'
;MCVCGPKEAKKLLEHREMIRVASKYPNIAKDYFFNQKHQTVDIIKLNGSVELGPIVNLSDVIVDIVETGSTLRENGLEVLEEICPLSARMIVNQVSMQMETDRIRKLINAMKENLD
;
A
#
# COMPACT_ATOMS: atom_id res chain seq x y z
N MET A 1 3.96 1.41 -2.08
CA MET A 1 3.22 0.93 -0.90
C MET A 1 4.24 0.59 0.15
N CYS A 2 4.07 1.07 1.38
CA CYS A 2 5.10 1.00 2.39
C CYS A 2 4.52 0.62 3.75
N VAL A 3 5.34 -0.01 4.59
CA VAL A 3 5.12 -0.06 6.03
C VAL A 3 5.69 1.23 6.62
N CYS A 4 4.87 1.96 7.36
CA CYS A 4 5.26 3.23 7.98
C CYS A 4 4.94 3.20 9.47
N GLY A 5 5.67 3.96 10.27
CA GLY A 5 5.43 4.02 11.71
C GLY A 5 6.44 4.91 12.41
N PRO A 6 6.36 5.00 13.75
CA PRO A 6 7.41 5.56 14.57
C PRO A 6 8.72 4.81 14.33
N LYS A 7 9.85 5.52 14.39
CA LYS A 7 11.18 4.94 14.17
C LYS A 7 11.47 3.74 15.09
N GLU A 8 10.95 3.78 16.30
CA GLU A 8 11.12 2.74 17.32
C GLU A 8 10.43 1.43 16.92
N ALA A 9 9.34 1.50 16.14
CA ALA A 9 8.58 0.34 15.69
C ALA A 9 9.37 -0.55 14.71
N LYS A 10 10.48 -0.05 14.16
CA LYS A 10 11.39 -0.84 13.32
C LYS A 10 11.89 -2.12 14.01
N LYS A 11 12.12 -2.08 15.32
CA LYS A 11 12.58 -3.26 16.07
C LYS A 11 11.54 -4.38 16.11
N LEU A 12 10.26 -4.01 16.20
CA LEU A 12 9.14 -4.96 16.21
C LEU A 12 9.06 -5.73 14.87
N LEU A 13 9.42 -5.06 13.79
CA LEU A 13 9.50 -5.59 12.44
C LEU A 13 10.69 -6.55 12.26
N GLU A 14 11.85 -6.22 12.83
CA GLU A 14 13.06 -7.04 12.77
C GLU A 14 12.93 -8.35 13.58
N HIS A 15 12.32 -8.27 14.76
CA HIS A 15 12.14 -9.43 15.65
C HIS A 15 10.85 -10.22 15.42
N ARG A 16 10.04 -9.81 14.43
CA ARG A 16 8.77 -10.45 14.08
C ARG A 16 7.82 -10.58 15.27
N GLU A 17 7.76 -9.54 16.10
CA GLU A 17 6.85 -9.50 17.24
C GLU A 17 5.39 -9.47 16.76
N MET A 18 4.45 -9.89 17.61
CA MET A 18 3.04 -9.74 17.30
C MET A 18 2.67 -8.26 17.38
N ILE A 19 2.31 -7.66 16.24
CA ILE A 19 2.00 -6.24 16.13
C ILE A 19 0.62 -6.00 15.54
N ARG A 20 0.08 -4.81 15.81
CA ARG A 20 -1.14 -4.28 15.20
C ARG A 20 -0.77 -3.43 14.00
N VAL A 21 -1.38 -3.73 12.86
CA VAL A 21 -1.15 -3.06 11.59
C VAL A 21 -2.45 -2.40 11.13
N ALA A 22 -2.48 -1.07 11.06
CA ALA A 22 -3.62 -0.36 10.48
C ALA A 22 -3.45 -0.14 8.97
N SER A 23 -4.51 -0.36 8.18
CA SER A 23 -4.44 -0.14 6.74
C SER A 23 -5.82 0.04 6.09
N LYS A 24 -5.87 0.86 5.03
CA LYS A 24 -6.96 0.83 4.03
C LYS A 24 -6.87 -0.38 3.09
N TYR A 25 -5.73 -1.05 3.05
CA TYR A 25 -5.39 -2.13 2.14
C TYR A 25 -5.12 -3.45 2.90
N PRO A 26 -6.09 -3.98 3.66
CA PRO A 26 -5.87 -5.11 4.56
C PRO A 26 -5.39 -6.37 3.83
N ASN A 27 -5.81 -6.59 2.58
CA ASN A 27 -5.35 -7.74 1.80
C ASN A 27 -3.87 -7.64 1.41
N ILE A 28 -3.39 -6.44 1.07
CA ILE A 28 -1.98 -6.19 0.73
C ILE A 28 -1.13 -6.30 2.00
N ALA A 29 -1.58 -5.69 3.10
CA ALA A 29 -0.92 -5.81 4.40
C ALA A 29 -0.83 -7.28 4.82
N LYS A 30 -1.92 -8.04 4.70
CA LYS A 30 -1.95 -9.48 5.02
C LYS A 30 -0.95 -10.26 4.18
N ASP A 31 -0.96 -10.07 2.86
CA ASP A 31 -0.02 -10.77 1.98
C ASP A 31 1.44 -10.49 2.37
N TYR A 32 1.78 -9.21 2.56
CA TYR A 32 3.12 -8.81 2.95
C TYR A 32 3.57 -9.45 4.27
N PHE A 33 2.77 -9.30 5.33
CA PHE A 33 3.18 -9.77 6.67
C PHE A 33 3.17 -11.29 6.78
N PHE A 34 2.14 -11.97 6.25
CA PHE A 34 2.04 -13.42 6.39
C PHE A 34 2.89 -14.19 5.37
N ASN A 35 2.81 -13.84 4.09
CA ASN A 35 3.42 -14.65 3.01
C ASN A 35 4.87 -14.23 2.71
N GLN A 36 5.21 -12.95 2.85
CA GLN A 36 6.55 -12.46 2.52
C GLN A 36 7.42 -12.37 3.78
N LYS A 37 6.91 -11.74 4.84
CA LYS A 37 7.66 -11.49 6.07
C LYS A 37 7.62 -12.64 7.09
N HIS A 38 6.61 -13.50 7.01
CA HIS A 38 6.38 -14.58 7.96
C HIS A 38 6.25 -14.05 9.40
N GLN A 39 5.51 -12.96 9.57
CA GLN A 39 5.22 -12.30 10.85
C GLN A 39 3.71 -12.32 11.09
N THR A 40 3.30 -12.82 12.26
CA THR A 40 1.89 -12.79 12.68
C THR A 40 1.52 -11.37 13.10
N VAL A 41 0.44 -10.83 12.52
CA VAL A 41 -0.04 -9.47 12.78
C VAL A 41 -1.56 -9.45 12.98
N ASP A 42 -2.04 -8.50 13.79
CA ASP A 42 -3.45 -8.14 13.88
C ASP A 42 -3.74 -6.98 12.91
N ILE A 43 -4.67 -7.18 11.97
CA ILE A 43 -4.94 -6.20 10.91
C ILE A 43 -6.18 -5.40 11.24
N ILE A 44 -5.99 -4.10 11.44
CA ILE A 44 -7.05 -3.14 11.71
C ILE A 44 -7.39 -2.42 10.41
N LYS A 45 -8.55 -2.73 9.82
CA LYS A 45 -9.03 -2.03 8.62
C LYS A 45 -9.46 -0.62 8.98
N LEU A 46 -8.88 0.37 8.30
CA LEU A 46 -9.30 1.77 8.35
C LEU A 46 -9.88 2.22 7.01
N ASN A 47 -10.78 3.21 7.04
CA ASN A 47 -11.38 3.79 5.83
C ASN A 47 -10.75 5.15 5.45
N GLY A 48 -10.04 5.80 6.38
CA GLY A 48 -9.54 7.17 6.28
C GLY A 48 -8.41 7.39 7.29
N SER A 49 -7.63 8.44 7.10
CA SER A 49 -6.60 8.94 8.04
C SER A 49 -5.79 7.85 8.74
N VAL A 50 -5.09 7.04 7.95
CA VAL A 50 -4.37 5.86 8.45
C VAL A 50 -3.21 6.29 9.35
N GLU A 51 -2.60 7.43 9.04
CA GLU A 51 -1.53 8.09 9.79
C GLU A 51 -1.87 8.36 11.27
N LEU A 52 -3.16 8.46 11.62
CA LEU A 52 -3.58 8.62 13.02
C LEU A 52 -3.43 7.33 13.83
N GLY A 53 -3.38 6.16 13.19
CA GLY A 53 -3.34 4.85 13.86
C GLY A 53 -2.25 4.77 14.93
N PRO A 54 -0.97 5.03 14.59
CA PRO A 54 0.12 5.07 15.56
C PRO A 54 0.00 6.21 16.57
N ILE A 55 -0.46 7.39 16.14
CA ILE A 55 -0.56 8.59 16.98
C ILE A 55 -1.52 8.37 18.16
N VAL A 56 -2.64 7.68 17.92
CA VAL A 56 -3.65 7.35 18.95
C VAL A 56 -3.43 5.99 19.61
N ASN A 57 -2.27 5.35 19.39
CA ASN A 57 -1.94 4.01 19.89
C ASN A 57 -2.91 2.89 19.43
N LEU A 58 -3.61 3.08 18.32
CA LEU A 58 -4.49 2.07 17.74
C LEU A 58 -3.69 0.95 17.07
N SER A 59 -2.57 1.29 16.43
CA SER A 59 -1.69 0.36 15.72
C SER A 59 -0.23 0.70 15.95
N ASP A 60 0.65 -0.29 15.84
CA ASP A 60 2.09 -0.07 16.02
C ASP A 60 2.74 0.45 14.72
N VAL A 61 2.21 0.00 13.58
CA VAL A 61 2.59 0.46 12.23
C VAL A 61 1.36 0.57 11.33
N ILE A 62 1.54 1.22 10.19
CA ILE A 62 0.55 1.33 9.12
C ILE A 62 1.08 0.76 7.81
N VAL A 63 0.16 0.31 6.96
CA VAL A 63 0.45 0.02 5.54
C VAL A 63 -0.34 0.99 4.69
N ASP A 64 0.35 1.88 3.98
CA ASP A 64 -0.27 2.88 3.13
C ASP A 64 0.58 3.24 1.89
N ILE A 65 -0.04 3.96 0.96
CA ILE A 65 0.60 4.54 -0.21
C ILE A 65 1.41 5.75 0.23
N VAL A 66 2.67 5.80 -0.22
CA VAL A 66 3.59 6.91 0.06
C VAL A 66 4.13 7.42 -1.26
N GLU A 67 4.08 8.74 -1.45
CA GLU A 67 4.67 9.43 -2.59
C GLU A 67 5.88 10.26 -2.13
N THR A 68 5.67 11.47 -1.62
CA THR A 68 6.75 12.36 -1.13
C THR A 68 7.16 12.09 0.31
N GLY A 69 6.29 11.42 1.08
CA GLY A 69 6.46 11.19 2.52
C GLY A 69 6.26 12.41 3.41
N SER A 70 5.78 13.55 2.88
CA SER A 70 5.53 14.77 3.69
C SER A 70 4.52 14.52 4.81
N THR A 71 3.38 13.88 4.49
CA THR A 71 2.31 13.57 5.45
C THR A 71 2.80 12.69 6.60
N LEU A 72 3.71 11.75 6.33
CA LEU A 72 4.30 10.90 7.37
C LEU A 72 5.14 11.73 8.33
N ARG A 73 6.03 12.58 7.78
CA ARG A 73 6.95 13.42 8.57
C ARG A 73 6.21 14.41 9.46
N GLU A 74 5.14 15.02 8.95
CA GLU A 74 4.28 15.93 9.73
C GLU A 74 3.65 15.24 10.96
N ASN A 75 3.48 13.92 10.89
CA ASN A 75 2.92 13.10 11.95
C ASN A 75 3.99 12.30 12.73
N GLY A 76 5.27 12.60 12.53
CA GLY A 76 6.38 11.91 13.21
C GLY A 76 6.59 10.46 12.77
N LEU A 77 6.09 10.08 11.60
CA LEU A 77 6.23 8.75 11.02
C LEU A 77 7.31 8.74 9.94
N GLU A 78 7.94 7.59 9.74
CA GLU A 78 8.87 7.33 8.65
C GLU A 78 8.52 6.04 7.91
N VAL A 79 9.06 5.91 6.69
CA VAL A 79 8.99 4.65 5.94
C VAL A 79 9.95 3.67 6.58
N LEU A 80 9.42 2.54 7.08
CA LEU A 80 10.19 1.50 7.73
C LEU A 80 10.62 0.42 6.72
N GLU A 81 9.70 0.04 5.82
CA GLU A 81 9.92 -0.97 4.78
C GLU A 81 9.13 -0.62 3.52
N GLU A 82 9.69 -0.91 2.34
CA GLU A 82 8.97 -0.82 1.07
C GLU A 82 8.34 -2.18 0.74
N ILE A 83 7.06 -2.19 0.37
CA ILE A 83 6.32 -3.41 0.01
C ILE A 83 6.35 -3.62 -1.50
N CYS A 84 5.93 -2.61 -2.26
CA CYS A 84 5.91 -2.67 -3.72
C CYS A 84 5.82 -1.27 -4.36
N PRO A 85 6.33 -1.11 -5.59
CA PRO A 85 6.14 0.12 -6.36
C PRO A 85 4.68 0.26 -6.81
N LEU A 86 4.25 1.50 -7.02
CA LEU A 86 2.89 1.83 -7.45
C LEU A 86 2.92 2.58 -8.78
N SER A 87 1.93 2.30 -9.62
CA SER A 87 1.76 2.93 -10.93
C SER A 87 0.29 2.92 -11.31
N ALA A 88 -0.15 3.92 -12.09
CA ALA A 88 -1.45 3.87 -12.74
C ALA A 88 -1.47 2.76 -13.80
N ARG A 89 -2.60 2.08 -13.96
CA ARG A 89 -2.78 0.99 -14.94
C ARG A 89 -4.07 1.19 -15.72
N MET A 90 -4.02 1.00 -17.03
CA MET A 90 -5.22 0.91 -17.86
C MET A 90 -5.80 -0.51 -17.75
N ILE A 91 -6.98 -0.62 -17.14
CA ILE A 91 -7.73 -1.88 -17.06
C ILE A 91 -8.86 -1.87 -18.09
N VAL A 92 -9.12 -3.02 -18.71
CA VAL A 92 -10.15 -3.16 -19.75
C VAL A 92 -11.02 -4.36 -19.41
N ASN A 93 -12.34 -4.19 -19.52
CA ASN A 93 -13.28 -5.31 -19.41
C ASN A 93 -13.06 -6.29 -20.57
N GLN A 94 -12.99 -7.59 -20.25
CA GLN A 94 -12.67 -8.63 -21.24
C GLN A 94 -13.72 -8.73 -22.36
N VAL A 95 -15.01 -8.57 -22.04
CA VAL A 95 -16.09 -8.62 -23.04
C VAL A 95 -16.04 -7.38 -23.92
N SER A 96 -15.86 -6.19 -23.35
CA SER A 96 -15.68 -4.96 -24.12
C SER A 96 -14.47 -5.06 -25.05
N MET A 97 -13.35 -5.63 -24.58
CA MET A 97 -12.14 -5.84 -25.38
C MET A 97 -12.40 -6.70 -26.62
N GLN A 98 -13.33 -7.65 -26.56
CA GLN A 98 -13.72 -8.48 -27.70
C GLN A 98 -14.72 -7.76 -28.61
N MET A 99 -15.79 -7.20 -28.03
CA MET A 99 -16.90 -6.60 -28.77
C MET A 99 -16.52 -5.26 -29.45
N GLU A 100 -15.59 -4.52 -28.87
CA GLU A 100 -15.17 -3.20 -29.32
C GLU A 100 -13.65 -3.14 -29.58
N THR A 101 -13.11 -4.24 -30.11
CA THR A 101 -11.67 -4.47 -30.28
C THR A 101 -10.95 -3.27 -30.90
N ASP A 102 -11.44 -2.76 -32.03
CA ASP A 102 -10.74 -1.71 -32.78
C ASP A 102 -10.71 -0.37 -32.03
N ARG A 103 -11.84 0.02 -31.43
CA ARG A 103 -11.96 1.26 -30.64
C ARG A 103 -11.02 1.21 -29.44
N ILE A 104 -11.00 0.10 -28.72
CA ILE A 104 -10.18 -0.06 -27.51
C ILE A 104 -8.69 -0.18 -27.86
N ARG A 105 -8.32 -0.94 -28.90
CA ARG A 105 -6.92 -1.03 -29.35
C ARG A 105 -6.39 0.33 -29.78
N LYS A 106 -7.19 1.14 -30.46
CA LYS A 106 -6.82 2.51 -30.81
C LYS A 106 -6.49 3.34 -29.57
N LEU A 107 -7.31 3.26 -28.52
CA LEU A 107 -7.05 3.97 -27.26
C LEU A 107 -5.79 3.45 -26.55
N ILE A 108 -5.61 2.13 -26.49
CA ILE A 108 -4.41 1.51 -25.89
C ILE A 108 -3.14 1.98 -26.62
N ASN A 109 -3.15 1.96 -27.96
CA ASN A 109 -1.99 2.37 -28.74
C ASN A 109 -1.70 3.87 -28.57
N ALA A 110 -2.74 4.71 -28.60
CA ALA A 110 -2.59 6.14 -28.35
C ALA A 110 -2.01 6.41 -26.95
N MET A 111 -2.44 5.69 -25.91
CA MET A 111 -1.84 5.82 -24.58
C MET A 111 -0.38 5.36 -24.57
N LYS A 112 -0.06 4.24 -25.21
CA LYS A 112 1.33 3.72 -25.29
C LYS A 112 2.28 4.67 -25.99
N GLU A 113 1.85 5.34 -27.05
CA GLU A 113 2.66 6.32 -27.79
C GLU A 113 2.97 7.59 -26.97
N ASN A 114 2.15 7.87 -25.94
CA ASN A 114 2.30 9.05 -25.07
C ASN A 114 2.76 8.67 -23.65
N LEU A 115 3.16 7.42 -23.44
CA LEU A 115 3.81 6.98 -22.21
C LEU A 115 5.32 6.98 -22.49
N ASP A 116 6.03 7.88 -21.81
CA ASP A 116 7.50 7.94 -21.81
C ASP A 116 8.13 6.63 -21.32
#